data_AF-A0A819SHH0-F1
#
_entry.id   AF-A0A819SHH0-F1
#
_cell.length_a   1.000
_cell.length_b   1.000
_cell.length_c   1.000
_cell.angle_alpha   90.00
_cell.angle_beta   90.00
_cell.angle_gamma   90.00
#
_symmetry.space_group_name_H-M   'P 1'
#
loop_
_entity.id
_entity.type
_entity.pdbx_description
1 polymer ?
#
loop_
_entity_poly.entity_id
_entity_poly.type
_entity_poly.pdbx_seq_one_letter_code
_entity_poly.pdbx_strand_id
1 'polypeptide(L)'
;DSTVRFIELLQDHHLNLSSNDFSLYIHGEPVLPLKFVSLFDSSLPNESNNQELRKRFILYHELDHHCEKFDENLLNFNRCLTQTVTDYHGQN
;
A
#
# COMPACT_ATOMS: atom_id res chain seq x y z
N ASP A 1 -34.97 3.62 -20.31
CA ASP A 1 -34.50 3.05 -21.58
C ASP A 1 -33.48 3.88 -22.34
N SER A 2 -33.77 5.11 -22.75
CA SER A 2 -32.85 5.89 -23.60
C SER A 2 -31.46 6.12 -22.98
N THR A 3 -31.37 6.38 -21.67
CA THR A 3 -30.09 6.62 -20.97
C THR A 3 -29.24 5.36 -20.81
N VAL A 4 -29.87 4.20 -20.56
CA VAL A 4 -29.15 2.92 -20.41
C VAL A 4 -28.52 2.54 -21.75
N ARG A 5 -29.28 2.67 -22.83
CA ARG A 5 -28.79 2.42 -24.19
C ARG A 5 -27.71 3.39 -24.64
N PHE A 6 -27.72 4.62 -24.12
CA PHE A 6 -26.63 5.57 -24.34
C PHE A 6 -25.34 5.14 -23.62
N ILE A 7 -25.44 4.62 -22.40
CA ILE A 7 -24.28 4.10 -21.64
C ILE A 7 -23.69 2.87 -22.35
N GLU A 8 -24.52 1.96 -22.87
CA GLU A 8 -24.07 0.78 -23.63
C GLU A 8 -23.33 1.14 -24.94
N LEU A 9 -23.64 2.30 -25.51
CA LEU A 9 -23.05 2.79 -26.77
C LEU A 9 -22.03 3.91 -26.55
N LEU A 10 -21.58 4.11 -25.31
CA LEU A 10 -20.63 5.16 -24.97
C LEU A 10 -19.28 4.90 -25.68
N GLN A 11 -18.70 5.96 -26.23
CA GLN A 11 -17.44 5.93 -26.96
C GLN A 11 -16.57 7.08 -26.46
N ASP A 12 -15.27 6.97 -26.69
CA ASP A 12 -14.24 7.93 -26.28
C ASP A 12 -14.57 9.40 -26.61
N HIS A 13 -15.00 9.67 -27.84
CA HIS A 13 -15.31 11.01 -28.33
C HIS A 13 -16.55 11.63 -27.66
N HIS A 14 -17.46 10.83 -27.11
CA HIS A 14 -18.61 11.34 -26.35
C HIS A 14 -18.19 11.98 -25.01
N LEU A 15 -17.04 11.58 -24.47
CA LEU A 15 -16.49 12.06 -23.19
C LEU A 15 -15.34 13.04 -23.36
N ASN A 16 -14.98 13.38 -24.61
CA ASN A 16 -13.81 14.19 -24.94
C ASN A 16 -12.50 13.61 -24.34
N LEU A 17 -12.41 12.27 -24.32
CA LEU A 17 -11.23 11.53 -23.88
C LEU A 17 -10.42 11.06 -25.08
N SER A 18 -9.12 10.84 -24.86
CA SER A 18 -8.34 10.06 -25.82
C SER A 18 -8.81 8.61 -25.82
N SER A 19 -8.67 7.91 -26.94
CA SER A 19 -9.02 6.48 -27.02
C SER A 19 -8.25 5.63 -26.01
N ASN A 20 -7.02 6.04 -25.68
CA ASN A 20 -6.18 5.40 -24.68
C ASN A 20 -6.76 5.58 -23.26
N ASP A 21 -7.11 6.80 -22.86
CA ASP A 21 -7.67 7.05 -21.53
C ASP A 21 -9.04 6.37 -21.36
N PHE A 22 -9.86 6.38 -22.41
CA PHE A 22 -11.15 5.68 -22.41
C PHE A 22 -10.97 4.16 -22.20
N SER A 23 -10.01 3.55 -22.90
CA SER A 23 -9.67 2.13 -22.75
C SER A 23 -9.26 1.80 -21.31
N LEU A 24 -8.39 2.62 -20.71
CA LEU A 24 -7.95 2.44 -19.33
C LEU A 24 -9.13 2.48 -18.33
N TYR A 25 -10.04 3.45 -18.49
CA TYR A 25 -11.23 3.54 -17.62
C TYR A 25 -12.17 2.33 -17.77
N ILE A 26 -12.40 1.82 -18.98
CA ILE A 26 -13.25 0.64 -19.22
C ILE A 26 -12.62 -0.62 -18.63
N HIS A 27 -11.29 -0.74 -18.67
CA HIS A 27 -10.55 -1.88 -18.10
C HIS A 27 -10.29 -1.76 -16.59
N GLY A 28 -10.69 -0.66 -15.95
CA GLY A 28 -10.43 -0.42 -14.52
C GLY A 28 -8.96 -0.16 -14.20
N GLU A 29 -8.16 0.22 -15.20
CA GLU A 29 -6.75 0.53 -15.04
C GLU A 29 -6.56 1.97 -14.55
N PRO A 30 -5.53 2.24 -13.74
CA PRO A 30 -5.29 3.58 -13.19
C PRO A 30 -4.88 4.56 -14.30
N VAL A 31 -5.75 5.54 -14.58
CA VAL A 31 -5.40 6.69 -15.43
C VAL A 31 -4.60 7.68 -14.60
N LEU A 32 -3.28 7.53 -14.61
CA LEU A 32 -2.38 8.48 -13.97
C LEU A 32 -2.44 9.81 -14.74
N PRO A 33 -2.66 10.97 -14.06
CA PRO A 33 -2.59 12.26 -14.73
C PRO A 33 -1.22 12.42 -15.37
N LEU A 34 -1.15 12.99 -16.58
CA LEU A 34 0.11 13.16 -17.35
C LEU A 34 1.25 13.80 -16.54
N LYS A 35 0.92 14.64 -15.54
CA LYS A 35 1.87 15.25 -14.60
C LYS A 35 2.62 14.23 -13.71
N PHE A 36 2.06 13.04 -13.53
CA PHE A 36 2.65 11.94 -12.78
C PHE A 36 3.47 11.01 -13.67
N VAL A 37 3.23 10.98 -14.99
CA VAL A 37 4.02 10.15 -15.92
C VAL A 37 5.49 10.55 -15.90
N SER A 38 5.79 11.84 -15.73
CA SER A 38 7.17 12.34 -15.57
C SER A 38 7.84 11.94 -14.25
N LEU A 39 7.09 11.50 -13.23
CA LEU A 39 7.67 10.93 -12.00
C LEU A 39 8.13 9.49 -12.19
N PHE A 40 7.69 8.83 -13.25
CA PHE A 40 8.00 7.43 -13.56
C PHE A 40 8.84 7.29 -14.84
N ASP A 41 9.53 8.36 -15.24
CA ASP A 41 10.40 8.37 -16.41
C ASP A 41 11.54 7.35 -16.23
N SER A 42 11.38 6.21 -16.90
CA SER A 42 12.29 5.06 -16.88
C SER A 42 13.53 5.26 -17.75
N SER A 43 13.62 6.40 -18.45
CA SER A 43 14.78 6.77 -19.27
C SER A 43 15.95 7.36 -18.47
N LEU A 44 15.72 7.76 -17.21
CA LEU A 44 16.78 8.11 -16.28
C LEU A 44 17.41 6.81 -15.71
N PRO A 45 18.74 6.66 -15.70
CA PRO A 45 19.40 5.45 -15.20
C PRO A 45 19.09 5.28 -13.71
N ASN A 46 18.07 4.47 -13.41
CA ASN A 46 17.43 4.34 -12.12
C ASN A 46 17.97 3.14 -11.31
N GLU A 47 19.19 2.68 -11.58
CA GLU A 47 19.75 1.52 -10.86
C GLU A 47 20.20 1.86 -9.43
N SER A 48 20.76 3.06 -9.20
CA SER A 48 21.25 3.42 -7.85
C SER A 48 20.11 3.83 -6.90
N ASN A 49 19.18 4.65 -7.37
CA ASN A 49 18.12 5.20 -6.53
C ASN A 49 17.04 4.15 -6.20
N ASN A 50 16.72 3.26 -7.14
CA ASN A 50 15.71 2.22 -6.94
C ASN A 50 16.21 1.11 -6.00
N GLN A 51 17.50 0.74 -6.03
CA GLN A 51 18.06 -0.20 -5.05
C GLN A 51 18.11 0.41 -3.65
N GLU A 52 18.47 1.68 -3.51
CA GLU A 52 18.54 2.32 -2.20
C GLU A 52 17.15 2.53 -1.59
N LEU A 53 16.16 2.91 -2.40
CA LEU A 53 14.76 2.98 -1.99
C LEU A 53 14.19 1.60 -1.63
N ARG A 54 14.48 0.56 -2.41
CA ARG A 54 14.09 -0.82 -2.07
C ARG A 54 14.73 -1.29 -0.77
N LYS A 55 16.02 -1.01 -0.55
CA LYS A 55 16.71 -1.32 0.71
C LYS A 55 16.10 -0.59 1.89
N ARG A 56 15.79 0.71 1.74
CA ARG A 56 15.12 1.49 2.79
C ARG A 56 13.72 0.97 3.10
N PHE A 57 12.96 0.57 2.07
CA PHE A 57 11.63 -0.01 2.24
C PHE A 57 11.68 -1.36 2.98
N ILE A 58 12.61 -2.24 2.60
CA ILE A 58 12.83 -3.53 3.28
C ILE A 58 13.23 -3.32 4.74
N LEU A 59 14.20 -2.42 5.00
CA LEU A 59 14.64 -2.08 6.37
C LEU A 59 13.49 -1.54 7.22
N TYR A 60 12.64 -0.68 6.66
CA TYR A 60 11.50 -0.14 7.39
C TYR A 60 10.51 -1.25 7.78
N HIS A 61 10.23 -2.17 6.86
CA HIS A 61 9.30 -3.27 7.09
C HIS A 61 9.86 -4.33 8.05
N GLU A 62 11.17 -4.58 8.03
CA GLU A 62 11.84 -5.43 9.01
C GLU A 62 11.80 -4.81 10.41
N LEU A 63 12.05 -3.50 10.52
CA LEU A 63 11.95 -2.78 11.79
C LEU A 63 10.53 -2.79 12.34
N ASP A 64 9.52 -2.58 11.51
CA ASP A 64 8.11 -2.61 11.92
C ASP A 64 7.73 -4.00 12.46
N HIS A 65 8.15 -5.06 11.74
CA HIS A 65 7.95 -6.44 12.20
C HIS A 65 8.70 -6.77 13.50
N HIS A 66 9.88 -6.19 13.71
CA HIS A 66 10.63 -6.32 14.96
C HIS A 66 9.95 -5.57 16.12
N CYS A 67 9.35 -4.40 15.85
CA CYS A 67 8.58 -3.63 16.82
C CYS A 67 7.31 -4.40 17.25
N GLU A 68 6.55 -4.97 16.30
CA GLU A 68 5.38 -5.80 16.60
C GLU A 68 5.74 -6.98 17.53
N LYS A 69 6.83 -7.69 17.22
CA LYS A 69 7.33 -8.78 18.07
C LYS A 69 7.83 -8.31 19.42
N PHE A 70 8.39 -7.11 19.52
CA PHE A 70 8.84 -6.54 20.79
C PHE A 70 7.64 -6.27 21.70
N ASP A 71 6.56 -5.70 21.18
CA ASP A 71 5.34 -5.43 21.93
C ASP A 71 4.68 -6.72 22.45
N GLU A 72 4.62 -7.77 21.62
CA GLU A 72 4.14 -9.10 22.05
C GLU A 72 4.99 -9.69 23.18
N ASN A 73 6.32 -9.59 23.06
CA ASN A 73 7.24 -10.08 24.07
C ASN A 73 7.14 -9.28 25.38
N LEU A 74 6.94 -7.97 25.30
CA LEU A 74 6.76 -7.09 26.45
C LEU A 74 5.45 -7.40 27.18
N LEU A 75 4.36 -7.62 26.43
CA LEU A 75 3.07 -8.04 26.98
C LEU A 75 3.18 -9.39 27.69
N ASN A 76 3.86 -10.36 27.08
CA ASN A 76 4.09 -11.68 27.68
C ASN A 76 4.94 -11.59 28.95
N PHE A 77 5.99 -10.76 28.95
CA PHE A 77 6.82 -10.52 30.12
C PHE A 77 6.00 -9.91 31.27
N ASN A 78 5.20 -8.87 31.01
CA ASN A 78 4.33 -8.26 32.01
C ASN A 78 3.32 -9.25 32.58
N ARG A 79 2.76 -10.11 31.74
CA ARG A 79 1.83 -11.17 32.17
C ARG A 79 2.52 -12.17 33.09
N CYS A 80 3.70 -12.68 32.71
CA CYS A 80 4.47 -13.62 33.53
C CYS A 80 4.89 -13.00 34.87
N LEU A 81 5.28 -11.73 34.86
CA LEU A 81 5.69 -11.01 36.06
C LEU A 81 4.51 -10.79 37.00
N THR A 82 3.35 -10.39 36.47
CA THR A 82 2.10 -10.24 37.23
C THR A 82 1.66 -11.58 37.83
N GLN A 83 1.75 -12.67 37.07
CA GLN A 83 1.44 -14.01 37.57
C GLN A 83 2.38 -14.41 38.71
N THR A 84 3.69 -14.20 38.53
CA THR A 84 4.70 -14.50 39.55
C THR A 84 4.45 -13.71 40.85
N VAL A 85 4.10 -12.43 40.75
CA VAL A 85 3.76 -11.60 41.91
C VAL A 85 2.49 -12.08 42.60
N THR A 86 1.47 -12.46 41.82
CA THR A 86 0.19 -12.97 42.34
C THR A 86 0.37 -14.30 43.05
N ASP A 87 1.15 -15.22 42.47
CA ASP A 87 1.46 -16.52 43.04
C ASP A 87 2.27 -16.38 44.35
N TYR A 88 3.19 -15.42 44.42
CA TYR A 88 3.94 -15.10 45.64
C TYR A 88 3.05 -14.50 46.74
N HIS A 89 2.02 -13.71 46.38
CA HIS A 89 1.06 -13.16 47.34
C HIS A 89 0.02 -14.18 47.82
N GLY A 90 -0.32 -15.19 47.01
CA GLY A 90 -1.28 -16.25 47.37
C GLY A 90 -0.70 -17.38 48.24
N GLN A 91 0.62 -17.39 48.47
CA GLN A 91 1.32 -18.37 49.32
C GLN A 91 1.67 -17.86 50.74
N ASN A 92 1.36 -16.58 51.04
CA ASN A 92 1.37 -16.02 52.40
C ASN A 92 -0.04 -15.99 52.99
#